data_AF-A0A353PBB7-F1
#
_entry.id   AF-A0A353PBB7-F1
#
_cell.length_a   1.000
_cell.length_b   1.000
_cell.length_c   1.000
_cell.angle_alpha   90.00
_cell.angle_beta   90.00
_cell.angle_gamma   90.00
#
_symmetry.space_group_name_H-M   'P 1'
#
loop_
_entity.id
_entity.type
_entity.pdbx_description
1 polymer ?
#
loop_
_entity_poly.entity_id
_entity_poly.type
_entity_poly.pdbx_seq_one_letter_code
_entity_poly.pdbx_strand_id
1 'polypeptide(L)'
;ASRRHRPQARVEAIQRAEAAMPVLPPRRFRTPMQEIWQLQPRFEFTTAKRAKALLRHPRFRAAYDFLLLREEAGEDLQGLGTWWTEFQVAADEAREVLLEQRPESLAKAPPSRRRRRRGPRRRPEGDVTS
;
A
#
# COMPACT_ATOMS: atom_id res chain seq x y z
N ALA A 1 -26.76 -38.18 42.13
CA ALA A 1 -27.60 -37.93 40.95
C ALA A 1 -26.78 -37.21 39.88
N SER A 2 -26.80 -37.73 38.66
CA SER A 2 -25.82 -37.48 37.59
C SER A 2 -25.76 -36.02 37.10
N ARG A 3 -24.55 -35.46 37.03
CA ARG A 3 -24.23 -34.25 36.25
C ARG A 3 -24.50 -34.56 34.77
N ARG A 4 -25.68 -34.23 34.28
CA ARG A 4 -25.96 -34.21 32.83
C ARG A 4 -25.06 -33.14 32.22
N HIS A 5 -24.00 -33.59 31.57
CA HIS A 5 -23.10 -32.80 30.76
C HIS A 5 -23.95 -32.00 29.75
N ARG A 6 -23.80 -30.67 29.68
CA ARG A 6 -24.54 -29.80 28.74
C ARG A 6 -23.97 -29.99 27.32
N PRO A 7 -24.63 -30.74 26.41
CA PRO A 7 -24.17 -30.84 25.02
C PRO A 7 -24.26 -29.49 24.28
N GLN A 8 -25.15 -28.60 24.73
CA GLN A 8 -25.42 -27.31 24.08
C GLN A 8 -24.23 -26.35 24.13
N ALA A 9 -23.49 -26.29 25.24
CA ALA A 9 -22.34 -25.39 25.38
C ALA A 9 -21.22 -25.69 24.36
N ARG A 10 -21.11 -26.96 23.93
CA ARG A 10 -20.12 -27.39 22.94
C ARG A 10 -20.55 -27.04 21.51
N VAL A 11 -21.85 -27.06 21.23
CA VAL A 11 -22.41 -26.64 19.93
C VAL A 11 -22.33 -25.12 19.77
N GLU A 12 -22.62 -24.36 20.83
CA GLU A 12 -22.48 -22.89 20.84
C GLU A 12 -21.02 -22.44 20.67
N ALA A 13 -20.06 -23.19 21.24
CA ALA A 13 -18.63 -22.91 21.06
C ALA A 13 -18.18 -23.16 19.61
N ILE A 14 -18.70 -24.18 18.94
CA ILE A 14 -18.41 -24.47 17.53
C ILE A 14 -19.01 -23.38 16.62
N GLN A 15 -20.25 -22.95 16.88
CA GLN A 15 -20.90 -21.85 16.12
C GLN A 15 -20.19 -20.50 16.32
N ARG A 16 -19.74 -20.18 17.54
CA ARG A 16 -18.92 -18.98 17.79
C ARG A 16 -17.55 -19.05 17.11
N ALA A 17 -16.95 -20.24 17.03
CA ALA A 17 -15.69 -20.43 16.32
C ALA A 17 -15.86 -20.30 14.79
N GLU A 18 -16.99 -20.73 14.22
CA GLU A 18 -17.33 -20.55 12.81
C GLU A 18 -17.52 -19.07 12.43
N ALA A 19 -18.16 -18.28 13.31
CA ALA A 19 -18.32 -16.83 13.12
C ALA A 19 -17.00 -16.04 13.22
N ALA A 20 -15.93 -16.66 13.73
CA ALA A 20 -14.60 -16.05 13.86
C ALA A 20 -13.71 -16.26 12.63
N MET A 21 -14.19 -16.94 11.57
CA MET A 21 -13.44 -16.97 10.31
C MET A 21 -13.41 -15.56 9.70
N PRO A 22 -12.22 -15.01 9.38
CA PRO A 22 -12.13 -13.69 8.78
C PRO A 22 -12.86 -13.72 7.44
N VAL A 23 -14.01 -13.05 7.36
CA VAL A 23 -14.76 -12.87 6.13
C VAL A 23 -13.87 -12.07 5.19
N LEU A 24 -13.27 -12.75 4.23
CA LEU A 24 -12.46 -12.10 3.22
C LEU A 24 -13.38 -11.30 2.29
N PRO A 25 -13.15 -9.98 2.12
CA PRO A 25 -13.98 -9.19 1.22
C PRO A 25 -13.84 -9.73 -0.21
N PRO A 26 -14.93 -9.73 -1.00
CA PRO A 26 -14.88 -10.11 -2.41
C PRO A 26 -13.78 -9.37 -3.18
N ARG A 27 -13.19 -10.01 -4.20
CA ARG A 27 -12.03 -9.49 -4.94
C ARG A 27 -12.21 -8.05 -5.45
N ARG A 28 -13.44 -7.69 -5.85
CA ARG A 28 -13.81 -6.33 -6.31
C ARG A 28 -13.59 -5.22 -5.26
N PHE A 29 -13.62 -5.57 -3.97
CA PHE A 29 -13.33 -4.63 -2.87
C PHE A 29 -11.87 -4.70 -2.45
N ARG A 30 -11.25 -5.87 -2.55
CA ARG A 30 -9.83 -6.05 -2.24
C ARG A 30 -8.93 -5.25 -3.19
N THR A 31 -9.23 -5.27 -4.49
CA THR A 31 -8.45 -4.54 -5.51
C THR A 31 -8.34 -3.03 -5.20
N PRO A 32 -9.43 -2.27 -5.02
CA PRO A 32 -9.33 -0.84 -4.70
C PRO A 32 -8.60 -0.58 -3.38
N MET A 33 -8.81 -1.40 -2.34
CA MET A 33 -8.05 -1.26 -1.09
C MET A 33 -6.55 -1.44 -1.31
N GLN A 34 -6.15 -2.48 -2.04
CA GLN A 34 -4.74 -2.72 -2.36
C GLN A 34 -4.11 -1.56 -3.13
N GLU A 35 -4.85 -0.96 -4.07
CA GLU A 35 -4.38 0.20 -4.81
C GLU A 35 -4.20 1.44 -3.92
N ILE A 36 -5.16 1.73 -3.02
CA ILE A 36 -5.04 2.82 -2.04
C ILE A 36 -3.77 2.66 -1.20
N TRP A 37 -3.51 1.45 -0.73
CA TRP A 37 -2.33 1.13 0.08
C TRP A 37 -1.04 1.21 -0.72
N GLN A 38 -1.05 0.79 -1.99
CA GLN A 38 0.12 0.90 -2.88
C GLN A 38 0.47 2.36 -3.24
N LEU A 39 -0.48 3.28 -3.12
CA LEU A 39 -0.24 4.70 -3.33
C LEU A 39 0.49 5.34 -2.13
N GLN A 40 0.34 4.83 -0.90
CA GLN A 40 0.98 5.38 0.30
C GLN A 40 2.50 5.57 0.20
N PRO A 41 3.31 4.55 -0.17
CA PRO A 41 4.75 4.76 -0.33
C PRO A 41 5.08 5.71 -1.50
N ARG A 42 4.15 5.93 -2.43
CA ARG A 42 4.33 6.93 -3.49
C ARG A 42 4.08 8.33 -2.93
N PHE A 43 3.15 8.53 -2.01
CA PHE A 43 3.01 9.81 -1.32
C PHE A 43 4.27 10.16 -0.55
N GLU A 44 4.95 9.17 0.05
CA GLU A 44 6.18 9.37 0.83
C GLU A 44 7.43 9.56 -0.04
N PHE A 45 7.54 8.90 -1.20
CA PHE A 45 8.76 8.91 -2.03
C PHE A 45 8.48 9.32 -3.47
N THR A 46 8.11 10.58 -3.69
CA THR A 46 7.68 11.05 -5.02
C THR A 46 8.63 12.06 -5.66
N THR A 47 9.08 11.74 -6.87
CA THR A 47 9.78 12.67 -7.78
C THR A 47 8.76 13.59 -8.47
N ALA A 48 9.16 14.81 -8.88
CA ALA A 48 8.32 15.76 -9.63
C ALA A 48 7.39 15.14 -10.70
N LYS A 49 7.97 14.33 -11.59
CA LYS A 49 7.22 13.63 -12.65
C LYS A 49 6.18 12.65 -12.10
N ARG A 50 6.51 11.97 -10.99
CA ARG A 50 5.60 11.02 -10.32
C ARG A 50 4.49 11.75 -9.56
N ALA A 51 4.76 12.94 -9.02
CA ALA A 51 3.75 13.74 -8.32
C ALA A 51 2.60 14.12 -9.26
N LYS A 52 2.95 14.67 -10.44
CA LYS A 52 2.00 15.03 -11.50
C LYS A 52 1.20 13.81 -11.97
N ALA A 53 1.83 12.63 -12.06
CA ALA A 53 1.15 11.39 -12.41
C ALA A 53 0.23 10.87 -11.29
N LEU A 54 0.59 11.06 -10.02
CA LEU A 54 -0.19 10.63 -8.86
C LEU A 54 -1.53 11.39 -8.80
N LEU A 55 -1.53 12.70 -9.05
CA LEU A 55 -2.74 13.53 -9.10
C LEU A 55 -3.77 13.03 -10.11
N ARG A 56 -3.33 12.41 -11.21
CA ARG A 56 -4.22 11.88 -12.26
C ARG A 56 -4.78 10.49 -11.94
N HIS A 57 -4.36 9.88 -10.83
CA HIS A 57 -4.79 8.53 -10.49
C HIS A 57 -6.25 8.53 -10.00
N PRO A 58 -7.12 7.61 -10.47
CA PRO A 58 -8.55 7.60 -10.11
C PRO A 58 -8.79 7.41 -8.60
N ARG A 59 -7.84 6.80 -7.90
CA ARG A 59 -7.89 6.57 -6.44
C ARG A 59 -7.04 7.53 -5.62
N PHE A 60 -6.57 8.62 -6.24
CA PHE A 60 -5.78 9.64 -5.54
C PHE A 60 -6.53 10.17 -4.32
N ARG A 61 -7.79 10.57 -4.48
CA ARG A 61 -8.59 11.15 -3.39
C ARG A 61 -8.67 10.23 -2.16
N ALA A 62 -9.05 8.97 -2.36
CA ALA A 62 -9.13 8.01 -1.27
C ALA A 62 -7.77 7.74 -0.60
N ALA A 63 -6.68 7.77 -1.36
CA ALA A 63 -5.34 7.59 -0.82
C ALA A 63 -4.80 8.83 -0.09
N TYR A 64 -5.19 10.03 -0.53
CA TYR A 64 -4.94 11.29 0.16
C TYR A 64 -5.75 11.39 1.46
N ASP A 65 -7.04 11.03 1.44
CA ASP A 65 -7.85 11.00 2.66
C ASP A 65 -7.22 10.02 3.69
N PHE A 66 -6.72 8.87 3.23
CA PHE A 66 -6.01 7.94 4.12
C PHE A 66 -4.66 8.49 4.62
N LEU A 67 -3.96 9.31 3.83
CA LEU A 67 -2.74 10.00 4.27
C LEU A 67 -3.04 10.99 5.41
N LEU A 68 -4.12 11.77 5.30
CA LEU A 68 -4.55 12.69 6.37
C LEU A 68 -4.90 11.92 7.65
N LEU A 69 -5.63 10.81 7.53
CA LEU A 69 -5.94 9.96 8.68
C LEU A 69 -4.69 9.39 9.36
N ARG A 70 -3.63 9.09 8.60
CA ARG A 70 -2.34 8.64 9.15
C ARG A 70 -1.64 9.75 9.92
N GLU A 71 -1.66 10.97 9.38
CA GLU A 71 -1.12 12.16 10.04
C GLU A 71 -1.89 12.47 11.34
N GLU A 72 -3.23 12.44 11.30
CA GLU A 72 -4.09 12.60 12.47
C GLU A 72 -3.89 11.50 13.52
N ALA A 73 -3.54 10.28 13.09
CA ALA A 73 -3.20 9.17 13.98
C ALA A 73 -1.83 9.33 14.68
N GLY A 74 -1.09 10.41 14.39
CA GLY A 74 0.19 10.74 15.02
C GLY A 74 1.41 10.15 14.32
N GLU A 75 1.28 9.73 13.06
CA GLU A 75 2.44 9.33 12.26
C GLU A 75 3.25 10.58 11.84
N ASP A 76 4.57 10.56 12.06
CA ASP A 76 5.44 11.66 11.63
C ASP A 76 5.68 11.59 10.12
N LEU A 77 4.82 12.30 9.40
CA LEU A 77 4.90 12.46 7.95
C LEU A 77 5.54 13.79 7.55
N GLN A 78 6.14 14.55 8.48
CA GLN A 78 6.85 15.81 8.20
C GLN A 78 6.02 16.83 7.40
N GLY A 79 4.72 16.95 7.67
CA GLY A 79 3.82 17.89 6.98
C GLY A 79 3.50 17.52 5.53
N LEU A 80 3.65 16.24 5.18
CA LEU A 80 3.35 15.73 3.85
C LEU A 80 1.89 15.97 3.45
N GLY A 81 0.94 15.87 4.37
CA GLY A 81 -0.47 16.17 4.11
C GLY A 81 -0.69 17.62 3.68
N THR A 82 -0.09 18.58 4.39
CA THR A 82 -0.13 20.01 4.04
C THR A 82 0.44 20.26 2.65
N TRP A 83 1.63 19.71 2.35
CA TRP A 83 2.25 19.87 1.03
C TRP A 83 1.37 19.33 -0.11
N TRP A 84 0.78 18.14 0.06
CA TRP A 84 -0.13 17.57 -0.95
C TRP A 84 -1.42 18.40 -1.11
N THR A 85 -1.88 19.04 -0.05
CA THR A 85 -3.05 19.93 -0.05
C THR A 85 -2.77 21.19 -0.87
N GLU A 86 -1.58 21.76 -0.77
CA GLU A 86 -1.15 22.91 -1.59
C GLU A 86 -0.91 22.48 -3.05
N PHE A 87 -0.25 21.34 -3.26
CA PHE A 87 0.11 20.84 -4.59
C PHE A 87 -1.11 20.54 -5.48
N GLN A 88 -2.21 20.03 -4.90
CA GLN A 88 -3.43 19.74 -5.66
C GLN A 88 -4.14 21.01 -6.17
N VAL A 89 -4.14 22.09 -5.39
CA VAL A 89 -4.82 23.36 -5.73
C VAL A 89 -3.93 24.32 -6.51
N ALA A 90 -2.61 24.14 -6.44
CA ALA A 90 -1.64 24.97 -7.15
C ALA A 90 -1.81 24.89 -8.68
N ALA A 91 -1.64 26.04 -9.35
CA ALA A 91 -1.48 26.14 -10.79
C ALA A 91 -0.16 25.50 -11.24
N ASP A 92 -0.01 25.25 -12.55
CA ASP A 92 1.15 24.49 -13.06
C ASP A 92 2.50 25.15 -12.75
N GLU A 93 2.57 26.49 -12.77
CA GLU A 93 3.77 27.24 -12.40
C GLU A 93 4.08 27.12 -10.91
N ALA A 94 3.07 27.27 -10.06
CA ALA A 94 3.20 27.14 -8.60
C ALA A 94 3.55 25.69 -8.17
N ARG A 95 3.10 24.69 -8.93
CA ARG A 95 3.47 23.28 -8.72
C ARG A 95 4.96 23.06 -8.93
N GLU A 96 5.61 23.75 -9.86
CA GLU A 96 7.05 23.61 -10.08
C GLU A 96 7.85 24.16 -8.91
N VAL A 97 7.44 25.32 -8.37
CA VAL A 97 8.03 25.89 -7.15
C VAL A 97 7.85 24.96 -5.94
N LEU A 98 6.65 24.41 -5.74
CA LEU A 98 6.37 23.47 -4.64
C LEU A 98 7.18 22.16 -4.76
N LEU A 99 7.52 21.75 -5.97
CA LEU A 99 8.36 20.57 -6.21
C LEU A 99 9.83 20.80 -5.87
N GLU A 100 10.31 22.03 -6.05
CA GLU A 100 11.65 22.44 -5.60
C GLU A 100 11.73 22.55 -4.07
N GLN A 101 10.66 23.01 -3.43
CA GLN A 101 10.56 23.19 -1.98
C GLN A 101 10.05 21.94 -1.24
N ARG A 102 10.01 20.78 -1.90
CA ARG A 102 9.42 19.57 -1.29
C ARG A 102 10.20 19.10 -0.05
N PRO A 103 9.53 18.55 0.98
CA PRO A 103 10.20 17.99 2.15
C PRO A 103 11.20 16.86 1.79
N GLU A 104 12.26 16.70 2.60
CA GLU A 104 13.32 15.72 2.33
C GLU A 104 12.82 14.26 2.32
N SER A 105 11.76 13.97 3.07
CA SER A 105 11.07 12.67 3.05
C SER A 105 10.66 12.26 1.63
N LEU A 106 10.18 13.22 0.81
CA LEU A 106 9.84 13.03 -0.61
C LEU A 106 11.06 12.83 -1.53
N ALA A 107 12.25 13.19 -1.08
CA ALA A 107 13.43 13.26 -1.93
C ALA A 107 14.18 11.93 -2.08
N LYS A 108 14.21 11.09 -1.05
CA LYS A 108 15.00 9.85 -1.03
C LYS A 108 14.13 8.60 -1.05
N ALA A 109 13.84 8.08 -2.24
CA ALA A 109 13.36 6.71 -2.36
C ALA A 109 14.44 5.72 -1.88
N PRO A 110 14.08 4.62 -1.18
CA PRO A 110 15.04 3.58 -0.82
C PRO A 110 15.73 3.05 -2.09
N PRO A 111 17.05 2.75 -2.06
CA PRO A 111 17.76 2.24 -3.22
C PRO A 111 17.06 0.98 -3.72
N SER A 112 16.48 1.07 -4.91
CA SER A 112 15.82 -0.05 -5.57
C SER A 112 16.82 -1.20 -5.65
N ARG A 113 16.61 -2.26 -4.85
CA ARG A 113 17.35 -3.52 -4.99
C ARG A 113 17.00 -4.06 -6.36
N ARG A 114 17.80 -3.68 -7.35
CA ARG A 114 17.76 -4.18 -8.73
C ARG A 114 17.74 -5.70 -8.61
N ARG A 115 16.56 -6.30 -8.80
CA ARG A 115 16.38 -7.76 -8.84
C ARG A 115 17.41 -8.25 -9.85
N ARG A 116 18.48 -8.88 -9.37
CA ARG A 116 19.50 -9.48 -10.22
C ARG A 116 18.73 -10.41 -11.16
N ARG A 117 18.67 -10.05 -12.44
CA ARG A 117 18.10 -10.92 -13.46
C ARG A 117 18.87 -12.23 -13.34
N ARG A 118 18.20 -13.31 -12.91
CA ARG A 118 18.79 -14.66 -12.93
C ARG A 118 19.26 -14.86 -14.37
N GLY A 119 20.58 -14.97 -14.55
CA GLY A 119 21.18 -15.17 -15.86
C GLY A 119 20.60 -16.43 -16.53
N PRO A 120 20.60 -16.50 -17.87
CA PRO A 120 20.07 -17.64 -18.58
C PRO A 120 20.78 -18.92 -18.11
N ARG A 121 20.00 -19.93 -17.70
CA ARG A 121 20.52 -21.28 -17.43
C ARG A 121 21.16 -21.79 -18.72
N ARG A 122 22.50 -21.86 -18.76
CA ARG A 122 23.21 -22.62 -19.80
C ARG A 122 22.71 -24.08 -19.70
N ARG A 123 22.09 -24.58 -20.76
CA ARG A 123 21.90 -26.03 -20.96
C ARG A 123 23.30 -26.65 -21.12
N PRO A 124 23.67 -27.72 -20.40
CA PRO A 124 24.82 -28.51 -20.79
C PRO A 124 24.44 -29.24 -22.07
N GLU A 125 25.17 -28.92 -23.14
CA GLU A 125 25.19 -29.66 -24.39
C GLU A 125 25.81 -31.04 -24.09
N GLY A 126 25.11 -32.10 -24.46
CA GLY A 126 25.50 -33.47 -24.16
C GLY A 126 26.79 -33.82 -24.88
N ASP A 127 27.77 -34.21 -24.08
CA ASP A 127 29.03 -34.81 -24.52
C ASP A 127 28.75 -36.05 -25.37
N VAL A 128 29.37 -36.09 -26.55
CA VAL A 128 29.35 -37.20 -27.50
C VAL A 128 30.18 -38.32 -26.88
N THR A 129 29.58 -39.49 -26.70
CA THR A 129 30.34 -40.73 -26.51
C THR A 129 29.81 -41.77 -27.49
N SER A 130 30.77 -42.37 -28.20
CA SER A 130 30.71 -43.40 -29.26
C SER A 130 30.54 -42.91 -30.70
#